data_AF-K1SLL8-F1
#
_entry.id   AF-K1SLL8-F1
#
_cell.length_a   1.000
_cell.length_b   1.000
_cell.length_c   1.000
_cell.angle_alpha   90.00
_cell.angle_beta   90.00
_cell.angle_gamma   90.00
#
_symmetry.space_group_name_H-M   'P 1'
#
loop_
_entity.id
_entity.type
_entity.pdbx_description
1 polymer ?
#
loop_
_entity_poly.entity_id
_entity_poly.type
_entity_poly.pdbx_seq_one_letter_code
_entity_poly.pdbx_strand_id
1 'polypeptide(L)'
;LLIDEPTNCLDLEAREAIGDYLKAKSGFILVSHDRDLLDKCTDHILSLGRSDTEIINGNYSVWKENFDRKEANELMRDKKLKSEIGHLKAAAERSKKWADTAESRKIGIDPTKTEKSLDRRAVEGAKAKAMMKRMKAVESRRQTAIDEKSELLKNRECIDTLKIPSIKAKSATVLSVQNLVPYYCDYCDNDNSNALCKPVSFTLSDGERLCLSGKNGCGKSTILKIIAGADISYSGSIAKAPGLKISVLPQDTNGLCGTLDEFSERLGVDAELVRAILAKLGFSRRELIGRTENLSAGQKKKVLIAGSLATPANLYIWDEPLNFVDIISRIQLERLLGANTPTMLLAEHDRYFCENTGTKRLYITKG
;
A
#
# COMPACT_ATOMS: atom_id res chain seq x y z
N LEU A 1 -27.71 17.80 -9.12
CA LEU A 1 -27.10 16.87 -10.11
C LEU A 1 -26.52 15.66 -9.39
N LEU A 2 -26.54 14.48 -10.00
CA LEU A 2 -25.77 13.32 -9.55
C LEU A 2 -24.69 13.06 -10.60
N ILE A 3 -23.42 13.06 -10.18
CA ILE A 3 -22.27 12.96 -11.07
C ILE A 3 -21.38 11.84 -10.55
N ASP A 4 -21.03 10.89 -11.41
CA ASP A 4 -20.24 9.73 -11.06
C ASP A 4 -18.93 9.70 -11.86
N GLU A 5 -17.81 9.80 -11.14
CA GLU A 5 -16.43 9.81 -11.62
C GLU A 5 -16.18 10.63 -12.91
N PRO A 6 -16.44 11.95 -12.92
CA PRO A 6 -16.37 12.76 -14.13
C PRO A 6 -14.93 13.01 -14.62
N THR A 7 -13.92 12.67 -13.81
CA THR A 7 -12.50 12.94 -14.06
C THR A 7 -11.75 11.76 -14.65
N ASN A 8 -12.39 10.59 -14.76
CA ASN A 8 -11.75 9.42 -15.35
C ASN A 8 -11.30 9.73 -16.79
N CYS A 9 -10.06 9.35 -17.11
CA CYS A 9 -9.44 9.57 -18.41
C CYS A 9 -9.31 11.05 -18.83
N LEU A 10 -9.53 12.02 -17.93
CA LEU A 10 -9.32 13.44 -18.22
C LEU A 10 -7.92 13.89 -17.84
N ASP A 11 -7.35 14.76 -18.68
CA ASP A 11 -6.13 15.47 -18.34
C ASP A 11 -6.39 16.62 -17.36
N LEU A 12 -5.31 17.31 -17.02
CA LEU A 12 -5.31 18.30 -15.96
C LEU A 12 -6.14 19.54 -16.29
N GLU A 13 -6.14 19.98 -17.56
CA GLU A 13 -6.91 21.15 -17.99
C GLU A 13 -8.41 20.83 -18.00
N ALA A 14 -8.78 19.65 -18.48
CA ALA A 14 -10.18 19.21 -18.48
C ALA A 14 -10.72 19.05 -17.04
N ARG A 15 -9.90 18.52 -16.12
CA ARG A 15 -10.24 18.45 -14.68
C ARG A 15 -10.45 19.83 -14.06
N GLU A 16 -9.56 20.78 -14.36
CA GLU A 16 -9.68 22.16 -13.86
C GLU A 16 -10.97 22.82 -14.34
N ALA A 17 -11.31 22.67 -15.62
CA ALA A 17 -12.52 23.21 -16.23
C ALA A 17 -13.80 22.63 -15.60
N ILE A 18 -13.85 21.32 -15.35
CA ILE A 18 -14.98 20.69 -14.62
C ILE A 18 -15.08 21.22 -13.20
N GLY A 19 -13.93 21.37 -12.51
CA GLY A 19 -13.91 21.93 -11.16
C GLY A 19 -14.46 23.35 -11.10
N ASP A 20 -14.11 24.22 -12.06
CA ASP A 20 -14.66 25.58 -12.15
C ASP A 20 -16.16 25.58 -12.47
N TYR A 21 -16.58 24.70 -13.38
CA TYR A 21 -17.99 24.54 -13.70
C TYR A 21 -18.82 24.10 -12.48
N LEU A 22 -18.37 23.10 -11.72
CA LEU A 22 -19.09 22.58 -10.56
C LEU A 22 -19.08 23.55 -9.39
N LYS A 23 -17.98 24.28 -9.18
CA LYS A 23 -17.88 25.32 -8.15
C LYS A 23 -18.93 26.42 -8.32
N ALA A 24 -19.36 26.69 -9.55
CA ALA A 24 -20.40 27.67 -9.84
C ALA A 24 -21.83 27.14 -9.65
N LYS A 25 -22.03 25.83 -9.41
CA LYS A 25 -23.36 25.22 -9.24
C LYS A 25 -23.74 25.12 -7.77
N SER A 26 -25.04 25.24 -7.51
CA SER A 26 -25.64 24.94 -6.20
C SER A 26 -26.37 23.59 -6.26
N GLY A 27 -26.14 22.71 -5.28
CA GLY A 27 -26.92 21.47 -5.10
C GLY A 27 -26.55 20.34 -6.06
N PHE A 28 -25.51 19.59 -5.72
CA PHE A 28 -25.14 18.36 -6.41
C PHE A 28 -24.52 17.34 -5.46
N ILE A 29 -24.52 16.08 -5.90
CA ILE A 29 -23.75 14.99 -5.30
C ILE A 29 -22.73 14.57 -6.35
N LEU A 30 -21.47 14.55 -5.95
CA LEU A 30 -20.33 14.16 -6.77
C LEU A 30 -19.69 12.93 -6.13
N VAL A 31 -19.62 11.85 -6.89
CA VAL A 31 -18.76 10.71 -6.60
C VAL A 31 -17.48 10.90 -7.40
N SER A 32 -16.35 10.99 -6.73
CA SER A 32 -15.05 11.13 -7.38
C SER A 32 -13.93 10.59 -6.51
N HIS A 33 -12.89 10.05 -7.14
CA HIS A 33 -11.61 9.76 -6.52
C HIS A 33 -10.56 10.85 -6.76
N ASP A 34 -10.91 11.94 -7.45
CA ASP A 34 -10.02 13.07 -7.70
C ASP A 34 -10.03 14.05 -6.52
N ARG A 35 -8.89 14.10 -5.81
CA ARG A 35 -8.71 14.89 -4.59
C ARG A 35 -8.75 16.38 -4.86
N ASP A 36 -8.17 16.84 -5.96
CA ASP A 36 -8.15 18.26 -6.34
C ASP A 36 -9.57 18.73 -6.68
N LEU A 37 -10.33 17.90 -7.41
CA LEU A 37 -11.72 18.22 -7.73
C LEU A 37 -12.59 18.29 -6.47
N LEU A 38 -12.50 17.28 -5.60
CA LEU A 38 -13.23 17.26 -4.34
C LEU A 38 -12.88 18.49 -3.49
N ASP A 39 -11.60 18.82 -3.37
CA ASP A 39 -11.17 19.97 -2.56
C ASP A 39 -11.69 21.31 -3.11
N LYS A 40 -11.76 21.44 -4.43
CA LYS A 40 -12.12 22.68 -5.15
C LYS A 40 -13.62 22.98 -5.14
N CYS A 41 -14.48 21.98 -5.21
CA CYS A 41 -15.92 22.18 -5.46
C CYS A 41 -16.87 21.60 -4.39
N THR A 42 -16.38 20.91 -3.37
CA THR A 42 -17.24 20.34 -2.31
C THR A 42 -17.15 21.13 -1.01
N ASP A 43 -18.26 21.15 -0.27
CA ASP A 43 -18.37 21.75 1.07
C ASP A 43 -18.75 20.71 2.15
N HIS A 44 -19.10 19.49 1.74
CA HIS A 44 -19.36 18.34 2.60
C HIS A 44 -18.77 17.08 1.95
N ILE A 45 -18.16 16.22 2.77
CA ILE A 45 -17.66 14.91 2.33
C ILE A 45 -18.45 13.81 3.03
N LEU A 46 -19.09 12.96 2.22
CA LEU A 46 -19.66 11.68 2.64
C LEU A 46 -18.63 10.58 2.34
N SER A 47 -18.01 10.03 3.38
CA SER A 47 -17.08 8.91 3.28
C SER A 47 -17.78 7.59 3.56
N LEU A 48 -17.73 6.67 2.60
CA LEU A 48 -18.29 5.33 2.71
C LEU A 48 -17.15 4.33 2.98
N GLY A 49 -17.01 3.92 4.23
CA GLY A 49 -16.13 2.84 4.65
C GLY A 49 -16.75 1.46 4.47
N ARG A 50 -16.02 0.40 4.87
CA ARG A 50 -16.52 -0.99 4.77
C ARG A 50 -17.63 -1.30 5.77
N SER A 51 -17.65 -0.60 6.90
CA SER A 51 -18.58 -0.85 8.02
C SER A 51 -19.15 0.44 8.62
N ASP A 52 -18.67 1.59 8.16
CA ASP A 52 -18.93 2.89 8.71
C ASP A 52 -19.18 3.91 7.60
N THR A 53 -20.10 4.83 7.87
CA THR A 53 -20.42 5.95 6.99
C THR A 53 -20.28 7.21 7.81
N GLU A 54 -19.51 8.17 7.29
CA GLU A 54 -19.26 9.43 7.97
C GLU A 54 -19.56 10.61 7.05
N ILE A 55 -20.20 11.64 7.61
CA ILE A 55 -20.40 12.93 6.94
C ILE A 55 -19.62 13.98 7.70
N ILE A 56 -18.80 14.74 6.98
CA ILE A 56 -18.00 15.83 7.53
C ILE A 56 -18.35 17.12 6.78
N ASN A 57 -18.56 18.21 7.52
CA ASN A 57 -18.64 19.55 6.96
C ASN A 57 -17.21 20.02 6.64
N GLY A 58 -16.95 20.31 5.38
CA GLY A 58 -15.63 20.63 4.85
C GLY A 58 -15.36 19.90 3.53
N ASN A 59 -14.29 20.31 2.88
CA ASN A 59 -13.82 19.73 1.63
C ASN A 59 -12.89 18.51 1.89
N TYR A 60 -12.23 18.03 0.83
CA TYR A 60 -11.31 16.90 0.92
C TYR A 60 -10.19 17.10 1.95
N SER A 61 -9.56 18.28 1.99
CA SER A 61 -8.46 18.57 2.93
C SER A 61 -8.89 18.45 4.38
N VAL A 62 -10.08 18.97 4.73
CA VAL A 62 -10.64 18.85 6.08
C VAL A 62 -10.94 17.39 6.42
N TRP A 63 -11.52 16.63 5.48
CA TRP A 63 -11.73 15.20 5.67
C TRP A 63 -10.40 14.46 5.90
N LYS A 64 -9.37 14.79 5.10
CA LYS A 64 -8.05 14.16 5.16
C LYS A 64 -7.34 14.40 6.48
N GLU A 65 -7.39 15.62 7.02
CA GLU A 65 -6.84 15.94 8.35
C GLU A 65 -7.52 15.11 9.44
N ASN A 66 -8.85 15.00 9.40
CA ASN A 66 -9.62 14.19 10.33
C ASN A 66 -9.27 12.70 10.22
N PHE A 67 -9.15 12.20 8.99
CA PHE A 67 -8.74 10.83 8.71
C PHE A 67 -7.33 10.54 9.27
N ASP A 68 -6.35 11.41 9.01
CA ASP A 68 -4.98 11.23 9.51
C ASP A 68 -4.91 11.30 11.04
N ARG A 69 -5.71 12.17 11.66
CA ARG A 69 -5.84 12.22 13.12
C ARG A 69 -6.45 10.93 13.69
N LYS A 70 -7.47 10.36 13.05
CA LYS A 70 -8.04 9.07 13.44
C LYS A 70 -7.02 7.95 13.32
N GLU A 71 -6.35 7.84 12.18
CA GLU A 71 -5.29 6.87 11.92
C GLU A 71 -4.15 6.98 12.95
N ALA A 72 -3.69 8.19 13.27
CA ALA A 72 -2.63 8.41 14.26
C ALA A 72 -3.07 7.96 15.67
N ASN A 73 -4.31 8.26 16.05
CA ASN A 73 -4.89 7.82 17.32
C ASN A 73 -5.02 6.28 17.38
N GLU A 74 -5.41 5.66 16.28
CA GLU A 74 -5.49 4.20 16.16
C GLU A 74 -4.11 3.56 16.26
N LEU A 75 -3.11 4.07 15.54
CA LEU A 75 -1.73 3.60 15.64
C LEU A 75 -1.18 3.71 17.08
N MET A 76 -1.51 4.78 17.81
CA MET A 76 -1.13 4.92 19.21
C MET A 76 -1.82 3.90 20.11
N ARG A 77 -3.11 3.64 19.89
CA ARG A 77 -3.87 2.60 20.63
C ARG A 77 -3.28 1.22 20.37
N ASP A 78 -2.95 0.90 19.13
CA ASP A 78 -2.36 -0.37 18.72
C ASP A 78 -0.98 -0.60 19.35
N LYS A 79 -0.12 0.42 19.34
CA LYS A 79 1.16 0.39 20.07
C LYS A 79 0.97 0.14 21.57
N LYS A 80 -0.03 0.77 22.19
CA LYS A 80 -0.37 0.57 23.60
C LYS A 80 -0.84 -0.86 23.86
N LEU A 81 -1.73 -1.40 23.02
CA LEU A 81 -2.21 -2.78 23.11
C LEU A 81 -1.06 -3.79 22.98
N LYS A 82 -0.18 -3.61 21.99
CA LYS A 82 1.05 -4.43 21.83
C LYS A 82 1.91 -4.43 23.09
N SER A 83 2.16 -3.25 23.66
CA SER A 83 2.95 -3.10 24.89
C SER A 83 2.28 -3.80 26.08
N GLU A 84 0.98 -3.61 26.27
CA GLU A 84 0.21 -4.26 27.35
C GLU A 84 0.20 -5.79 27.21
N ILE A 85 0.02 -6.31 26.00
CA ILE A 85 0.12 -7.76 25.72
C ILE A 85 1.52 -8.27 26.08
N GLY A 86 2.57 -7.53 25.71
CA GLY A 86 3.95 -7.85 26.06
C GLY A 86 4.18 -7.92 27.58
N HIS A 87 3.67 -6.93 28.33
CA HIS A 87 3.76 -6.91 29.80
C HIS A 87 2.99 -8.08 30.45
N LEU A 88 1.80 -8.39 29.96
CA LEU A 88 1.00 -9.51 30.45
C LEU A 88 1.70 -10.85 30.21
N LYS A 89 2.27 -11.06 29.01
CA LYS A 89 3.07 -12.26 28.69
C LYS A 89 4.30 -12.39 29.59
N ALA A 90 5.06 -11.31 29.79
CA ALA A 90 6.22 -11.31 30.68
C ALA A 90 5.84 -11.59 32.15
N ALA A 91 4.68 -11.10 32.60
CA ALA A 91 4.17 -11.39 33.95
C ALA A 91 3.70 -12.85 34.09
N ALA A 92 3.07 -13.42 33.06
CA ALA A 92 2.69 -14.83 33.02
C ALA A 92 3.94 -15.72 33.11
N GLU A 93 4.96 -15.46 32.28
CA GLU A 93 6.22 -16.21 32.27
C GLU A 93 6.95 -16.19 33.63
N ARG A 94 6.99 -15.02 34.30
CA ARG A 94 7.54 -14.91 35.66
C ARG A 94 6.76 -15.73 36.69
N SER A 95 5.43 -15.77 36.56
CA SER A 95 4.58 -16.52 37.49
C SER A 95 4.78 -18.03 37.32
N LYS A 96 4.94 -18.49 36.07
CA LYS A 96 5.28 -19.88 35.74
C LYS A 96 6.63 -20.29 36.33
N LYS A 97 7.68 -19.51 36.10
CA LYS A 97 9.02 -19.77 36.69
C LYS A 97 9.01 -19.83 38.21
N TRP A 98 8.22 -18.97 38.87
CA TRP A 98 8.08 -19.00 40.33
C TRP A 98 7.36 -20.27 40.80
N ALA A 99 6.33 -20.73 40.09
CA ALA A 99 5.64 -21.98 40.38
C ALA A 99 6.59 -23.19 40.24
N ASP A 100 7.33 -23.27 39.13
CA ASP A 100 8.30 -24.35 38.88
C ASP A 100 9.39 -24.41 39.96
N THR A 101 9.87 -23.24 40.39
CA THR A 101 10.87 -23.13 41.49
C THR A 101 10.28 -23.56 42.84
N ALA A 102 9.03 -23.17 43.14
CA ALA A 102 8.36 -23.55 44.37
C ALA A 102 8.05 -25.06 44.43
N GLU A 103 7.74 -25.67 43.29
CA GLU A 103 7.55 -27.11 43.17
C GLU A 103 8.87 -27.88 43.31
N SER A 104 9.94 -27.40 42.66
CA SER A 104 11.29 -27.98 42.78
C SER A 104 11.80 -28.00 44.23
N ARG A 105 11.51 -26.96 45.02
CA ARG A 105 11.86 -26.90 46.44
C ARG A 105 11.15 -27.94 47.31
N LYS A 106 10.02 -28.50 46.87
CA LYS A 106 9.33 -29.57 47.59
C LYS A 106 9.96 -30.95 47.39
N ILE A 107 10.71 -31.16 46.30
CA ILE A 107 11.22 -32.48 45.87
C ILE A 107 12.54 -32.87 46.59
N GLY A 108 13.16 -31.97 47.35
CA GLY A 108 14.47 -32.22 48.01
C GLY A 108 14.47 -32.27 49.54
N ILE A 109 13.32 -32.20 50.20
CA ILE A 109 13.25 -32.21 51.68
C ILE A 109 13.01 -33.63 52.15
N ASP A 110 14.03 -34.25 52.76
CA ASP A 110 13.94 -35.58 53.39
C ASP A 110 12.96 -35.50 54.59
N PRO A 111 11.76 -36.10 54.48
CA PRO A 111 10.68 -35.92 55.46
C PRO A 111 11.00 -36.57 56.82
N THR A 112 12.08 -37.36 56.90
CA THR A 112 12.49 -38.06 58.12
C THR A 112 13.42 -37.24 59.01
N LYS A 113 14.06 -36.17 58.50
CA LYS A 113 15.16 -35.48 59.20
C LYS A 113 14.87 -34.08 59.72
N THR A 114 13.73 -33.45 59.40
CA THR A 114 13.55 -32.00 59.68
C THR A 114 12.28 -31.55 60.42
N GLU A 115 11.25 -32.37 60.69
CA GLU A 115 10.03 -31.84 61.33
C GLU A 115 9.47 -32.67 62.51
N LYS A 116 9.20 -31.96 63.62
CA LYS A 116 8.69 -32.48 64.91
C LYS A 116 7.20 -32.23 65.18
N SER A 117 6.36 -31.88 64.19
CA SER A 117 4.91 -31.76 64.44
C SER A 117 4.04 -32.02 63.21
N LEU A 118 3.07 -32.92 63.33
CA LEU A 118 2.06 -33.24 62.30
C LEU A 118 1.20 -32.03 61.88
N ASP A 119 0.93 -31.10 62.81
CA ASP A 119 0.05 -29.96 62.58
C ASP A 119 0.65 -28.91 61.63
N ARG A 120 1.97 -28.70 61.66
CA ARG A 120 2.65 -27.71 60.81
C ARG A 120 2.58 -28.09 59.33
N ARG A 121 2.71 -29.38 59.01
CA ARG A 121 2.61 -29.89 57.63
C ARG A 121 1.22 -29.71 57.03
N ALA A 122 0.18 -29.93 57.83
CA ALA A 122 -1.21 -29.71 57.40
C ALA A 122 -1.48 -28.23 57.11
N VAL A 123 -0.99 -27.33 57.96
CA VAL A 123 -1.13 -25.88 57.80
C VAL A 123 -0.32 -25.37 56.59
N GLU A 124 0.92 -25.83 56.41
CA GLU A 124 1.76 -25.44 55.27
C GLU A 124 1.25 -26.00 53.93
N GLY A 125 0.72 -27.23 53.93
CA GLY A 125 0.05 -27.82 52.77
C GLY A 125 -1.23 -27.07 52.37
N ALA A 126 -2.04 -26.67 53.35
CA ALA A 126 -3.23 -25.86 53.12
C ALA A 126 -2.88 -24.46 52.55
N LYS A 127 -1.84 -23.82 53.10
CA LYS A 127 -1.31 -22.54 52.58
C LYS A 127 -0.80 -22.67 51.14
N ALA A 128 -0.04 -23.72 50.84
CA ALA A 128 0.47 -23.98 49.50
C ALA A 128 -0.67 -24.24 48.50
N LYS A 129 -1.69 -25.02 48.88
CA LYS A 129 -2.88 -25.29 48.05
C LYS A 129 -3.69 -24.02 47.78
N ALA A 130 -3.89 -23.17 48.80
CA ALA A 130 -4.58 -21.89 48.65
C ALA A 130 -3.80 -20.93 47.74
N MET A 131 -2.47 -20.89 47.87
CA MET A 131 -1.58 -20.11 47.01
C MET A 131 -1.64 -20.59 45.56
N MET A 132 -1.54 -21.89 45.31
CA MET A 132 -1.66 -22.48 43.97
C MET A 132 -3.02 -22.18 43.32
N LYS A 133 -4.13 -22.28 44.08
CA LYS A 133 -5.47 -21.94 43.58
C LYS A 133 -5.55 -20.46 43.17
N ARG A 134 -4.98 -19.55 43.96
CA ARG A 134 -4.89 -18.13 43.62
C ARG A 134 -4.03 -17.89 42.38
N MET A 135 -2.91 -18.60 42.24
CA MET A 135 -2.03 -18.48 41.08
C MET A 135 -2.71 -18.93 39.80
N LYS A 136 -3.37 -20.08 39.80
CA LYS A 136 -4.13 -20.58 38.65
C LYS A 136 -5.26 -19.63 38.24
N ALA A 137 -5.93 -19.01 39.21
CA ALA A 137 -6.97 -18.01 38.92
C ALA A 137 -6.40 -16.72 38.30
N VAL A 138 -5.25 -16.24 38.78
CA VAL A 138 -4.56 -15.07 38.22
C VAL A 138 -4.01 -15.36 36.82
N GLU A 139 -3.47 -16.55 36.61
CA GLU A 139 -2.97 -17.01 35.32
C GLU A 139 -4.10 -17.12 34.29
N SER A 140 -5.21 -17.77 34.64
CA SER A 140 -6.38 -17.87 33.76
C SER A 140 -6.92 -16.49 33.38
N ARG A 141 -7.07 -15.56 34.33
CA ARG A 141 -7.51 -14.19 34.03
C ARG A 141 -6.53 -13.44 33.12
N ARG A 142 -5.22 -13.61 33.32
CA ARG A 142 -4.22 -13.01 32.44
C ARG A 142 -4.29 -13.60 31.03
N GLN A 143 -4.47 -14.92 30.92
CA GLN A 143 -4.58 -15.57 29.63
C GLN A 143 -5.79 -15.05 28.87
N THR A 144 -6.96 -14.98 29.51
CA THR A 144 -8.16 -14.36 28.91
C THR A 144 -7.90 -12.91 28.47
N ALA A 145 -7.26 -12.09 29.32
CA ALA A 145 -6.94 -10.70 28.95
C ALA A 145 -5.91 -10.60 27.81
N ILE A 146 -4.97 -11.55 27.70
CA ILE A 146 -4.05 -11.65 26.56
C ILE A 146 -4.83 -12.01 25.30
N ASP A 147 -5.73 -12.99 25.38
CA ASP A 147 -6.48 -13.49 24.23
C ASP A 147 -7.44 -12.42 23.70
N GLU A 148 -8.23 -11.77 24.56
CA GLU A 148 -9.12 -10.67 24.20
C GLU A 148 -8.36 -9.50 23.55
N LYS A 149 -7.25 -9.07 24.16
CA LYS A 149 -6.43 -7.98 23.59
C LYS A 149 -5.75 -8.40 22.28
N SER A 150 -5.32 -9.65 22.17
CA SER A 150 -4.70 -10.19 20.96
C SER A 150 -5.71 -10.34 19.83
N GLU A 151 -6.98 -10.61 20.14
CA GLU A 151 -8.07 -10.68 19.16
C GLU A 151 -8.44 -9.28 18.64
N LEU A 152 -8.58 -8.30 19.54
CA LEU A 152 -8.74 -6.90 19.16
C LEU A 152 -7.62 -6.42 18.25
N LEU A 153 -6.39 -6.86 18.53
CA LEU A 153 -5.21 -6.56 17.73
C LEU A 153 -5.22 -7.31 16.39
N LYS A 154 -5.48 -8.63 16.35
CA LYS A 154 -5.49 -9.44 15.09
C LYS A 154 -6.57 -9.03 14.10
N ASN A 155 -7.67 -8.46 14.59
CA ASN A 155 -8.74 -7.93 13.74
C ASN A 155 -8.38 -6.56 13.13
N ARG A 156 -7.29 -5.92 13.57
CA ARG A 156 -6.94 -4.51 13.24
C ARG A 156 -5.51 -4.32 12.72
N GLU A 157 -4.55 -5.00 13.32
CA GLU A 157 -3.16 -5.11 12.89
C GLU A 157 -2.93 -6.40 12.10
N CYS A 158 -1.92 -6.55 11.25
CA CYS A 158 -0.89 -5.68 10.71
C CYS A 158 -0.42 -6.49 9.50
N ILE A 159 -0.50 -5.98 8.29
CA ILE A 159 0.39 -6.50 7.27
C ILE A 159 1.70 -5.75 7.56
N ASP A 160 2.73 -6.51 7.93
CA ASP A 160 4.08 -6.06 8.29
C ASP A 160 4.60 -4.93 7.38
N THR A 161 5.74 -4.33 7.73
CA THR A 161 6.51 -3.53 6.77
C THR A 161 6.76 -4.38 5.52
N LEU A 162 5.90 -4.21 4.51
CA LEU A 162 5.96 -4.93 3.25
C LEU A 162 7.20 -4.44 2.53
N LYS A 163 8.17 -5.34 2.39
CA LYS A 163 9.37 -5.08 1.61
C LYS A 163 9.05 -5.39 0.16
N ILE A 164 9.12 -4.38 -0.68
CA ILE A 164 9.09 -4.55 -2.13
C ILE A 164 10.45 -5.15 -2.54
N PRO A 165 10.50 -6.21 -3.36
CA PRO A 165 11.74 -6.83 -3.82
C PRO A 165 12.49 -5.96 -4.86
N SER A 166 12.73 -4.68 -4.55
CA SER A 166 13.47 -3.78 -5.42
C SER A 166 14.94 -4.19 -5.53
N ILE A 167 15.44 -4.32 -6.76
CA ILE A 167 16.84 -4.66 -7.02
C ILE A 167 17.59 -3.36 -7.28
N LYS A 168 18.64 -3.08 -6.49
CA LYS A 168 19.50 -1.92 -6.77
C LYS A 168 20.21 -2.08 -8.10
N ALA A 169 20.23 -1.01 -8.89
CA ALA A 169 21.03 -1.00 -10.11
C ALA A 169 22.53 -1.05 -9.79
N LYS A 170 23.32 -1.66 -10.69
CA LYS A 170 24.80 -1.68 -10.58
C LYS A 170 25.46 -0.34 -10.88
N SER A 171 24.71 0.56 -11.53
CA SER A 171 25.13 1.90 -11.92
C SER A 171 24.32 2.92 -11.12
N ALA A 172 24.93 4.06 -10.78
CA ALA A 172 24.23 5.16 -10.14
C ALA A 172 23.10 5.73 -11.02
N THR A 173 23.31 5.72 -12.35
CA THR A 173 22.28 6.08 -13.33
C THR A 173 21.64 4.81 -13.89
N VAL A 174 20.32 4.72 -13.73
CA VAL A 174 19.48 3.58 -14.16
C VAL A 174 19.04 3.74 -15.61
N LEU A 175 18.66 4.96 -15.97
CA LEU A 175 18.13 5.31 -17.30
C LEU A 175 18.59 6.72 -17.67
N SER A 176 19.07 6.89 -18.90
CA SER A 176 19.38 8.18 -19.52
C SER A 176 18.68 8.28 -20.86
N VAL A 177 17.90 9.34 -21.05
CA VAL A 177 17.14 9.61 -22.26
C VAL A 177 17.59 10.97 -22.80
N GLN A 178 17.98 11.04 -24.06
CA GLN A 178 18.44 12.27 -24.71
C GLN A 178 17.68 12.51 -26.01
N ASN A 179 17.02 13.68 -26.09
CA ASN A 179 16.30 14.19 -27.24
C ASN A 179 15.32 13.17 -27.84
N LEU A 180 14.63 12.41 -26.99
CA LEU A 180 13.69 11.39 -27.41
C LEU A 180 12.46 12.04 -28.05
N VAL A 181 12.15 11.64 -29.29
CA VAL A 181 10.94 12.04 -30.01
C VAL A 181 10.29 10.79 -30.61
N PRO A 182 9.12 10.34 -30.11
CA PRO A 182 8.34 9.27 -30.71
C PRO A 182 7.58 9.73 -31.96
N TYR A 183 7.34 8.80 -32.91
CA TYR A 183 6.57 9.05 -34.14
C TYR A 183 5.36 8.10 -34.27
N TYR A 184 4.29 8.55 -34.95
CA TYR A 184 3.04 7.76 -35.15
C TYR A 184 3.18 6.65 -36.21
N CYS A 185 4.22 6.68 -37.04
CA CYS A 185 4.50 5.70 -38.08
C CYS A 185 6.01 5.59 -38.34
N ASP A 186 6.41 4.52 -39.03
CA ASP A 186 7.81 4.25 -39.39
C ASP A 186 8.35 5.13 -40.52
N TYR A 187 7.49 5.99 -41.09
CA TYR A 187 7.86 6.95 -42.12
C TYR A 187 7.94 8.36 -41.53
N CYS A 188 9.17 8.79 -41.29
CA CYS A 188 9.53 10.20 -41.17
C CYS A 188 9.53 10.81 -42.58
N ASP A 189 8.40 11.40 -43.00
CA ASP A 189 8.49 12.47 -43.99
C ASP A 189 9.35 13.59 -43.40
N ASN A 190 10.08 14.31 -44.26
CA ASN A 190 11.08 15.33 -43.86
C ASN A 190 10.50 16.50 -43.04
N ASP A 191 9.18 16.57 -42.89
CA ASP A 191 8.51 17.46 -41.95
C ASP A 191 8.16 16.69 -40.67
N ASN A 192 8.48 17.25 -39.50
CA ASN A 192 8.12 16.75 -38.16
C ASN A 192 6.59 16.56 -37.92
N SER A 193 5.77 16.48 -38.95
CA SER A 193 4.30 16.36 -38.93
C SER A 193 3.79 15.14 -38.16
N ASN A 194 4.61 14.10 -38.01
CA ASN A 194 4.26 12.86 -37.30
C ASN A 194 4.85 12.74 -35.88
N ALA A 195 5.56 13.76 -35.38
CA ALA A 195 6.13 13.75 -34.04
C ALA A 195 5.02 13.82 -32.97
N LEU A 196 5.06 12.93 -31.98
CA LEU A 196 4.06 12.92 -30.90
C LEU A 196 4.30 14.03 -29.87
N CYS A 197 5.56 14.31 -29.57
CA CYS A 197 5.96 15.27 -28.56
C CYS A 197 7.21 16.04 -28.97
N LYS A 198 7.42 17.19 -28.31
CA LYS A 198 8.70 17.89 -28.37
C LYS A 198 9.82 17.01 -27.80
N PRO A 199 11.10 17.22 -28.18
CA PRO A 199 12.22 16.43 -27.68
C PRO A 199 12.27 16.33 -26.16
N VAL A 200 12.42 15.11 -25.65
CA VAL A 200 12.41 14.81 -24.22
C VAL A 200 13.78 14.31 -23.78
N SER A 201 14.35 14.95 -22.75
CA SER A 201 15.64 14.57 -22.18
C SER A 201 15.55 14.49 -20.65
N PHE A 202 15.99 13.39 -20.07
CA PHE A 202 16.07 13.23 -18.61
C PHE A 202 17.01 12.08 -18.23
N THR A 203 17.44 12.10 -16.96
CA THR A 203 18.16 11.00 -16.34
C THR A 203 17.45 10.56 -15.07
N LEU A 204 17.49 9.26 -14.79
CA LEU A 204 16.91 8.64 -13.61
C LEU A 204 17.98 7.82 -12.88
N SER A 205 18.20 8.15 -11.61
CA SER A 205 19.13 7.46 -10.72
C SER A 205 18.41 6.46 -9.81
N ASP A 206 19.16 5.56 -9.18
CA ASP A 206 18.61 4.54 -8.26
C ASP A 206 17.87 5.23 -7.09
N GLY A 207 16.64 4.78 -6.81
CA GLY A 207 15.75 5.35 -5.79
C GLY A 207 14.94 6.57 -6.24
N GLU A 208 15.21 7.14 -7.42
CA GLU A 208 14.45 8.27 -7.95
C GLU A 208 13.13 7.82 -8.59
N ARG A 209 12.10 8.65 -8.44
CA ARG A 209 10.78 8.46 -9.03
C ARG A 209 10.44 9.66 -9.89
N LEU A 210 10.45 9.49 -11.21
CA LEU A 210 10.12 10.53 -12.16
C LEU A 210 8.65 10.43 -12.58
N CYS A 211 7.88 11.48 -12.30
CA CYS A 211 6.51 11.61 -12.76
C CYS A 211 6.44 12.41 -14.07
N LEU A 212 5.96 11.77 -15.13
CA LEU A 212 5.61 12.36 -16.41
C LEU A 212 4.17 12.88 -16.34
N SER A 213 4.01 14.16 -16.67
CA SER A 213 2.74 14.85 -16.75
C SER A 213 2.59 15.49 -18.14
N GLY A 214 1.38 15.86 -18.54
CA GLY A 214 1.12 16.46 -19.86
C GLY A 214 -0.28 16.16 -20.35
N LYS A 215 -0.76 16.92 -21.35
CA LYS A 215 -2.11 16.75 -21.93
C LYS A 215 -2.36 15.33 -22.43
N ASN A 216 -3.63 14.96 -22.57
CA ASN A 216 -3.97 13.70 -23.19
C ASN A 216 -3.46 13.66 -24.64
N GLY A 217 -2.91 12.51 -25.05
CA GLY A 217 -2.34 12.34 -26.38
C GLY A 217 -1.00 13.04 -26.62
N CYS A 218 -0.30 13.55 -25.59
CA CYS A 218 1.05 14.12 -25.76
C CYS A 218 2.18 13.07 -25.83
N GLY A 219 1.87 11.78 -25.89
CA GLY A 219 2.87 10.72 -26.09
C GLY A 219 3.47 10.08 -24.82
N LYS A 220 2.95 10.36 -23.61
CA LYS A 220 3.43 9.77 -22.34
C LYS A 220 3.51 8.24 -22.40
N SER A 221 2.39 7.59 -22.69
CA SER A 221 2.30 6.12 -22.82
C SER A 221 3.24 5.58 -23.89
N THR A 222 3.43 6.30 -24.99
CA THR A 222 4.35 5.92 -26.07
C THR A 222 5.81 5.96 -25.58
N ILE A 223 6.21 7.02 -24.86
CA ILE A 223 7.54 7.13 -24.24
C ILE A 223 7.77 5.97 -23.27
N LEU A 224 6.79 5.67 -22.41
CA LEU A 224 6.89 4.54 -21.48
C LEU A 224 7.07 3.20 -22.20
N LYS A 225 6.32 2.96 -23.28
CA LYS A 225 6.42 1.75 -24.11
C LYS A 225 7.79 1.63 -24.79
N ILE A 226 8.31 2.71 -25.38
CA ILE A 226 9.66 2.74 -25.97
C ILE A 226 10.71 2.38 -24.91
N ILE A 227 10.65 3.00 -23.73
CA ILE A 227 11.59 2.73 -22.64
C ILE A 227 11.44 1.29 -22.12
N ALA A 228 10.22 0.73 -22.13
CA ALA A 228 9.98 -0.67 -21.81
C ALA A 228 10.52 -1.64 -22.89
N GLY A 229 10.88 -1.15 -24.08
CA GLY A 229 11.44 -1.95 -25.17
C GLY A 229 10.43 -2.35 -26.26
N ALA A 230 9.29 -1.67 -26.35
CA ALA A 230 8.38 -1.83 -27.48
C ALA A 230 9.02 -1.30 -28.77
N ASP A 231 8.74 -1.99 -29.87
CA ASP A 231 9.20 -1.63 -31.21
C ASP A 231 8.34 -0.49 -31.76
N ILE A 232 8.77 0.75 -31.51
CA ILE A 232 8.10 1.98 -31.91
C ILE A 232 9.17 2.93 -32.44
N SER A 233 8.94 3.55 -33.59
CA SER A 233 9.87 4.50 -34.19
C SER A 233 10.09 5.76 -33.33
N TYR A 234 11.36 6.10 -33.09
CA TYR A 234 11.77 7.30 -32.36
C TYR A 234 13.12 7.85 -32.84
N SER A 235 13.38 9.13 -32.58
CA SER A 235 14.71 9.74 -32.68
C SER A 235 15.27 10.07 -31.29
N GLY A 236 16.58 10.33 -31.20
CA GLY A 236 17.30 10.51 -29.93
C GLY A 236 18.01 9.25 -29.47
N SER A 237 18.37 9.18 -28.18
CA SER A 237 19.07 8.02 -27.62
C SER A 237 18.53 7.63 -26.24
N ILE A 238 18.52 6.33 -25.96
CA ILE A 238 18.13 5.75 -24.67
C ILE A 238 19.26 4.82 -24.21
N ALA A 239 19.86 5.15 -23.08
CA ALA A 239 20.85 4.30 -22.42
C ALA A 239 20.28 3.74 -21.11
N LYS A 240 20.29 2.41 -20.99
CA LYS A 240 19.84 1.67 -19.80
C LYS A 240 21.03 1.07 -19.07
N ALA A 241 20.95 0.96 -17.74
CA ALA A 241 21.98 0.26 -16.99
C ALA A 241 22.13 -1.21 -17.47
N PRO A 242 23.34 -1.80 -17.45
CA PRO A 242 23.54 -3.18 -17.87
C PRO A 242 22.73 -4.17 -17.03
N GLY A 243 21.99 -5.06 -17.69
CA GLY A 243 21.17 -6.09 -17.03
C GLY A 243 19.94 -5.55 -16.31
N LEU A 244 19.46 -4.35 -16.69
CA LEU A 244 18.28 -3.71 -16.10
C LEU A 244 17.03 -4.58 -16.23
N LYS A 245 16.46 -4.98 -15.09
CA LYS A 245 15.14 -5.62 -15.02
C LYS A 245 14.06 -4.56 -14.87
N ILE A 246 13.09 -4.56 -15.78
CA ILE A 246 11.99 -3.59 -15.79
C ILE A 246 10.68 -4.31 -15.46
N SER A 247 9.93 -3.80 -14.48
CA SER A 247 8.55 -4.20 -14.22
C SER A 247 7.61 -3.17 -14.83
N VAL A 248 6.69 -3.59 -15.69
CA VAL A 248 5.79 -2.70 -16.43
C VAL A 248 4.36 -2.90 -15.95
N LEU A 249 3.68 -1.80 -15.64
CA LEU A 249 2.25 -1.77 -15.39
C LEU A 249 1.56 -1.04 -16.57
N PRO A 250 0.77 -1.76 -17.37
CA PRO A 250 0.06 -1.16 -18.50
C PRO A 250 -1.11 -0.30 -18.04
N GLN A 251 -1.55 0.59 -18.94
CA GLN A 251 -2.72 1.43 -18.72
C GLN A 251 -4.00 0.60 -18.60
N ASP A 252 -4.17 -0.40 -19.49
CA ASP A 252 -5.34 -1.25 -19.55
C ASP A 252 -5.28 -2.46 -18.62
N THR A 253 -6.45 -2.93 -18.19
CA THR A 253 -6.59 -4.09 -17.30
C THR A 253 -6.99 -5.36 -18.03
N ASN A 254 -6.81 -5.39 -19.35
CA ASN A 254 -7.24 -6.50 -20.20
C ASN A 254 -6.35 -7.74 -19.98
N GLY A 255 -6.92 -8.92 -20.22
CA GLY A 255 -6.16 -10.18 -20.16
C GLY A 255 -5.93 -10.76 -18.77
N LEU A 256 -6.45 -10.14 -17.70
CA LEU A 256 -6.53 -10.81 -16.40
C LEU A 256 -7.56 -11.94 -16.44
N CYS A 257 -7.09 -13.15 -16.18
CA CYS A 257 -7.88 -14.36 -16.10
C CYS A 257 -7.23 -15.33 -15.10
N GLY A 258 -8.06 -16.18 -14.48
CA GLY A 258 -7.59 -17.20 -13.57
C GLY A 258 -7.54 -16.75 -12.11
N THR A 259 -6.93 -17.57 -11.27
CA THR A 259 -6.72 -17.28 -9.84
C THR A 259 -5.52 -16.37 -9.62
N LEU A 260 -5.38 -15.81 -8.41
CA LEU A 260 -4.17 -15.05 -8.04
C LEU A 260 -2.90 -15.91 -8.08
N ASP A 261 -3.00 -17.22 -7.84
CA ASP A 261 -1.86 -18.13 -7.87
C ASP A 261 -1.39 -18.35 -9.32
N GLU A 262 -2.33 -18.60 -10.25
CA GLU A 262 -2.05 -18.70 -11.70
C GLU A 262 -1.47 -17.38 -12.25
N PHE A 263 -2.00 -16.25 -11.82
CA PHE A 263 -1.46 -14.93 -12.17
C PHE A 263 -0.02 -14.74 -11.67
N SER A 264 0.25 -15.13 -10.43
CA SER A 264 1.57 -15.00 -9.80
C SER A 264 2.59 -15.93 -10.46
N GLU A 265 2.18 -17.16 -10.79
CA GLU A 265 3.00 -18.13 -11.51
C GLU A 265 3.38 -17.64 -12.91
N ARG A 266 2.41 -17.08 -13.67
CA ARG A 266 2.67 -16.50 -15.00
C ARG A 266 3.66 -15.34 -14.95
N LEU A 267 3.66 -14.57 -13.85
CA LEU A 267 4.62 -13.49 -13.63
C LEU A 267 5.95 -13.98 -13.02
N GLY A 268 6.03 -15.21 -12.53
CA GLY A 268 7.19 -15.73 -11.81
C GLY A 268 7.45 -15.02 -10.47
N VAL A 269 6.39 -14.62 -9.76
CA VAL A 269 6.46 -13.90 -8.48
C VAL A 269 5.84 -14.68 -7.34
N ASP A 270 6.17 -14.31 -6.11
CA ASP A 270 5.61 -14.92 -4.91
C ASP A 270 4.13 -14.52 -4.71
N ALA A 271 3.25 -15.51 -4.76
CA ALA A 271 1.81 -15.34 -4.58
C ALA A 271 1.45 -14.82 -3.18
N GLU A 272 2.21 -15.18 -2.13
CA GLU A 272 1.97 -14.68 -0.78
C GLU A 272 2.26 -13.17 -0.70
N LEU A 273 3.35 -12.73 -1.35
CA LEU A 273 3.68 -11.31 -1.47
C LEU A 273 2.60 -10.54 -2.24
N VAL A 274 2.11 -11.07 -3.37
CA VAL A 274 1.00 -10.46 -4.13
C VAL A 274 -0.24 -10.32 -3.25
N ARG A 275 -0.63 -11.38 -2.52
CA ARG A 275 -1.78 -11.35 -1.60
C ARG A 275 -1.58 -10.37 -0.44
N ALA A 276 -0.36 -10.28 0.10
CA ALA A 276 -0.02 -9.32 1.15
C ALA A 276 -0.14 -7.88 0.65
N ILE A 277 0.34 -7.57 -0.57
CA ILE A 277 0.21 -6.24 -1.17
C ILE A 277 -1.26 -5.93 -1.43
N LEU A 278 -2.04 -6.87 -1.98
CA LEU A 278 -3.47 -6.69 -2.21
C LEU A 278 -4.26 -6.46 -0.93
N ALA A 279 -3.94 -7.21 0.13
CA ALA A 279 -4.55 -6.98 1.43
C ALA A 279 -4.21 -5.57 1.97
N LYS A 280 -3.00 -5.05 1.69
CA LYS A 280 -2.65 -3.65 1.98
C LYS A 280 -3.37 -2.64 1.12
N LEU A 281 -3.78 -2.99 -0.11
CA LEU A 281 -4.59 -2.16 -1.00
C LEU A 281 -6.10 -2.37 -0.78
N GLY A 282 -6.49 -2.91 0.37
CA GLY A 282 -7.88 -3.06 0.76
C GLY A 282 -8.62 -4.18 0.02
N PHE A 283 -7.97 -5.30 -0.28
CA PHE A 283 -8.68 -6.55 -0.59
C PHE A 283 -9.19 -7.22 0.69
N SER A 284 -10.36 -7.82 0.62
CA SER A 284 -10.93 -8.71 1.62
C SER A 284 -10.49 -10.16 1.36
N ARG A 285 -10.59 -11.01 2.38
CA ARG A 285 -10.24 -12.43 2.24
C ARG A 285 -11.03 -13.14 1.13
N ARG A 286 -12.29 -12.73 0.90
CA ARG A 286 -13.14 -13.29 -0.17
C ARG A 286 -12.63 -12.91 -1.55
N GLU A 287 -12.24 -11.65 -1.75
CA GLU A 287 -11.72 -11.16 -3.03
C GLU A 287 -10.38 -11.82 -3.39
N LEU A 288 -9.58 -12.24 -2.40
CA LEU A 288 -8.32 -12.94 -2.63
C LEU A 288 -8.49 -14.39 -3.15
N ILE A 289 -9.66 -15.01 -2.97
CA ILE A 289 -9.90 -16.41 -3.36
C ILE A 289 -10.60 -16.49 -4.74
N GLY A 290 -11.20 -15.40 -5.19
CA GLY A 290 -11.97 -15.35 -6.43
C GLY A 290 -11.13 -15.38 -7.71
N ARG A 291 -11.83 -15.47 -8.85
CA ARG A 291 -11.24 -15.37 -10.18
C ARG A 291 -11.03 -13.90 -10.57
N THR A 292 -9.88 -13.60 -11.17
CA THR A 292 -9.45 -12.22 -11.47
C THR A 292 -10.28 -11.55 -12.56
N GLU A 293 -10.87 -12.32 -13.48
CA GLU A 293 -11.76 -11.80 -14.52
C GLU A 293 -13.06 -11.21 -13.97
N ASN A 294 -13.51 -11.69 -12.80
CA ASN A 294 -14.76 -11.25 -12.14
C ASN A 294 -14.57 -9.99 -11.27
N LEU A 295 -13.33 -9.54 -11.11
CA LEU A 295 -13.01 -8.34 -10.36
C LEU A 295 -13.45 -7.07 -11.11
N SER A 296 -13.81 -6.03 -10.36
CA SER A 296 -14.06 -4.69 -10.90
C SER A 296 -12.80 -4.11 -11.55
N ALA A 297 -12.94 -3.09 -12.39
CA ALA A 297 -11.80 -2.45 -13.04
C ALA A 297 -10.76 -1.94 -12.02
N GLY A 298 -11.20 -1.34 -10.91
CA GLY A 298 -10.32 -0.88 -9.83
C GLY A 298 -9.62 -2.02 -9.11
N GLN A 299 -10.33 -3.12 -8.82
CA GLN A 299 -9.72 -4.33 -8.24
C GLN A 299 -8.70 -4.97 -9.19
N LYS A 300 -9.01 -5.05 -10.49
CA LYS A 300 -8.07 -5.51 -11.52
C LYS A 300 -6.82 -4.66 -11.59
N LYS A 301 -6.96 -3.33 -11.54
CA LYS A 301 -5.82 -2.41 -11.52
C LYS A 301 -4.94 -2.65 -10.28
N LYS A 302 -5.53 -2.86 -9.10
CA LYS A 302 -4.81 -3.23 -7.88
C LYS A 302 -4.07 -4.57 -8.01
N VAL A 303 -4.62 -5.57 -8.68
CA VAL A 303 -3.93 -6.85 -9.00
C VAL A 303 -2.70 -6.61 -9.87
N LEU A 304 -2.81 -5.77 -10.89
CA LEU A 304 -1.65 -5.40 -11.72
C LEU A 304 -0.59 -4.63 -10.92
N ILE A 305 -1.00 -3.68 -10.07
CA ILE A 305 -0.09 -2.96 -9.18
C ILE A 305 0.64 -3.95 -8.25
N ALA A 306 -0.09 -4.87 -7.63
CA ALA A 306 0.47 -5.85 -6.72
C ALA A 306 1.46 -6.80 -7.42
N GLY A 307 1.11 -7.30 -8.60
CA GLY A 307 2.00 -8.12 -9.42
C GLY A 307 3.25 -7.35 -9.84
N SER A 308 3.08 -6.10 -10.30
CA SER A 308 4.20 -5.24 -10.67
C SER A 308 5.15 -5.03 -9.50
N LEU A 309 4.64 -4.66 -8.33
CA LEU A 309 5.43 -4.47 -7.10
C LEU A 309 6.08 -5.76 -6.59
N ALA A 310 5.41 -6.90 -6.69
CA ALA A 310 5.97 -8.20 -6.30
C ALA A 310 7.09 -8.67 -7.26
N THR A 311 7.17 -8.09 -8.47
CA THR A 311 8.21 -8.40 -9.45
C THR A 311 9.55 -7.80 -9.00
N PRO A 312 10.62 -8.62 -8.87
CA PRO A 312 11.95 -8.11 -8.58
C PRO A 312 12.51 -7.30 -9.76
N ALA A 313 12.55 -5.98 -9.63
CA ALA A 313 12.93 -5.07 -10.70
C ALA A 313 13.88 -3.96 -10.23
N ASN A 314 14.67 -3.45 -11.17
CA ASN A 314 15.50 -2.26 -10.99
C ASN A 314 14.75 -0.96 -11.30
N LEU A 315 13.77 -1.04 -12.19
CA LEU A 315 12.95 0.09 -12.62
C LEU A 315 11.50 -0.37 -12.76
N TYR A 316 10.58 0.36 -12.14
CA TYR A 316 9.13 0.18 -12.33
C TYR A 316 8.63 1.25 -13.30
N ILE A 317 7.92 0.86 -14.35
CA ILE A 317 7.32 1.76 -15.33
C ILE A 317 5.81 1.62 -15.24
N TRP A 318 5.12 2.64 -14.76
CA TRP A 318 3.65 2.60 -14.59
C TRP A 318 2.96 3.65 -15.44
N ASP A 319 1.93 3.22 -16.17
CA ASP A 319 1.08 4.06 -16.99
C ASP A 319 -0.32 4.17 -16.38
N GLU A 320 -0.67 5.37 -15.92
CA GLU A 320 -1.89 5.71 -15.19
C GLU A 320 -2.31 4.64 -14.15
N PRO A 321 -1.42 4.26 -13.21
CA PRO A 321 -1.70 3.30 -12.14
C PRO A 321 -2.97 3.59 -11.31
N LEU A 322 -3.35 4.86 -11.12
CA LEU A 322 -4.40 5.25 -10.16
C LEU A 322 -5.82 5.29 -10.76
N ASN A 323 -5.96 5.14 -12.08
CA ASN A 323 -7.28 5.06 -12.69
C ASN A 323 -8.11 3.95 -12.05
N PHE A 324 -9.35 4.26 -11.68
CA PHE A 324 -10.29 3.38 -10.98
C PHE A 324 -9.86 2.94 -9.56
N VAL A 325 -8.74 3.45 -9.03
CA VAL A 325 -8.26 3.15 -7.68
C VAL A 325 -8.85 4.16 -6.70
N ASP A 326 -9.46 3.65 -5.61
CA ASP A 326 -10.06 4.47 -4.56
C ASP A 326 -9.02 5.24 -3.73
N ILE A 327 -9.48 6.32 -3.09
CA ILE A 327 -8.64 7.26 -2.32
C ILE A 327 -7.82 6.56 -1.23
N ILE A 328 -8.42 5.62 -0.50
CA ILE A 328 -7.75 4.91 0.60
C ILE A 328 -6.58 4.07 0.06
N SER A 329 -6.81 3.36 -1.03
CA SER A 329 -5.79 2.55 -1.69
C SER A 329 -4.69 3.41 -2.31
N ARG A 330 -5.01 4.60 -2.83
CA ARG A 330 -3.98 5.58 -3.27
C ARG A 330 -3.09 6.01 -2.11
N ILE A 331 -3.67 6.36 -0.95
CA ILE A 331 -2.91 6.74 0.25
C ILE A 331 -2.01 5.57 0.72
N GLN A 332 -2.54 4.34 0.71
CA GLN A 332 -1.77 3.15 1.07
C GLN A 332 -0.61 2.89 0.10
N LEU A 333 -0.81 3.12 -1.19
CA LEU A 333 0.22 3.01 -2.22
C LEU A 333 1.31 4.08 -2.02
N GLU A 334 0.94 5.33 -1.73
CA GLU A 334 1.91 6.39 -1.41
C GLU A 334 2.80 6.01 -0.22
N ARG A 335 2.20 5.53 0.87
CA ARG A 335 2.93 5.06 2.06
C ARG A 335 3.86 3.90 1.71
N LEU A 336 3.40 2.94 0.88
CA LEU A 336 4.18 1.77 0.48
C LEU A 336 5.40 2.16 -0.37
N LEU A 337 5.21 3.06 -1.35
CA LEU A 337 6.27 3.56 -2.21
C LEU A 337 7.26 4.43 -1.43
N GLY A 338 6.78 5.29 -0.53
CA GLY A 338 7.63 6.12 0.33
C GLY A 338 8.52 5.31 1.28
N ALA A 339 8.03 4.19 1.80
CA ALA A 339 8.77 3.34 2.72
C ALA A 339 9.85 2.46 2.05
N ASN A 340 9.67 2.11 0.77
CA ASN A 340 10.59 1.21 0.03
C ASN A 340 11.49 1.95 -0.97
N THR A 341 11.15 3.19 -1.31
CA THR A 341 11.86 4.05 -2.26
C THR A 341 12.28 3.34 -3.56
N PRO A 342 11.38 2.65 -4.28
CA PRO A 342 11.74 2.02 -5.55
C PRO A 342 12.08 3.08 -6.61
N THR A 343 12.93 2.71 -7.57
CA THR A 343 13.19 3.53 -8.76
C THR A 343 12.01 3.42 -9.73
N MET A 344 11.40 4.54 -10.12
CA MET A 344 10.18 4.51 -10.94
C MET A 344 10.14 5.57 -12.03
N LEU A 345 9.48 5.23 -13.13
CA LEU A 345 9.00 6.14 -14.16
C LEU A 345 7.47 6.02 -14.23
N LEU A 346 6.78 7.10 -13.90
CA LEU A 346 5.32 7.11 -13.69
C LEU A 346 4.69 8.09 -14.67
N ALA A 347 3.67 7.69 -15.44
CA ALA A 347 2.79 8.64 -16.12
C ALA A 347 1.49 8.77 -15.33
N GLU A 348 1.28 9.92 -14.71
CA GLU A 348 0.13 10.15 -13.83
C GLU A 348 -0.38 11.59 -13.89
N HIS A 349 -1.68 11.74 -13.63
CA HIS A 349 -2.38 13.02 -13.61
C HIS A 349 -2.75 13.50 -12.20
N ASP A 350 -2.71 12.61 -11.21
CA ASP A 350 -2.98 12.94 -9.80
C ASP A 350 -1.80 13.72 -9.20
N ARG A 351 -2.00 15.04 -8.99
CA ARG A 351 -0.95 15.94 -8.48
C ARG A 351 -0.49 15.53 -7.09
N TYR A 352 -1.42 15.23 -6.18
CA TYR A 352 -1.11 14.80 -4.81
C TYR A 352 -0.24 13.55 -4.79
N PHE A 353 -0.58 12.55 -5.61
CA PHE A 353 0.22 11.33 -5.70
C PHE A 353 1.62 11.61 -6.23
N CYS A 354 1.74 12.40 -7.30
CA CYS A 354 3.03 12.78 -7.87
C CYS A 354 3.88 13.62 -6.91
N GLU A 355 3.28 14.46 -6.07
CA GLU A 355 3.98 15.27 -5.07
C GLU A 355 4.44 14.45 -3.86
N ASN A 356 3.59 13.54 -3.39
CA ASN A 356 3.91 12.69 -2.24
C ASN A 356 4.89 11.57 -2.58
N THR A 357 4.87 11.06 -3.82
CA THR A 357 5.70 9.93 -4.24
C THR A 357 6.87 10.34 -5.13
N GLY A 358 6.70 11.29 -6.04
CA GLY A 358 7.71 11.66 -7.01
C GLY A 358 8.91 12.37 -6.39
N THR A 359 10.11 12.09 -6.89
CA THR A 359 11.32 12.88 -6.58
C THR A 359 11.62 13.89 -7.68
N LYS A 360 11.10 13.67 -8.89
CA LYS A 360 11.25 14.54 -10.06
C LYS A 360 9.93 14.61 -10.83
N ARG A 361 9.72 15.71 -11.53
CA ARG A 361 8.58 15.91 -12.44
C ARG A 361 9.06 16.38 -13.80
N LEU A 362 8.43 15.87 -14.85
CA LEU A 362 8.68 16.30 -16.23
C LEU A 362 7.34 16.51 -16.93
N TYR A 363 7.20 17.66 -17.59
CA TYR A 363 6.01 17.99 -18.35
C TYR A 363 6.26 17.74 -19.84
N ILE A 364 5.49 16.84 -20.44
CA ILE A 364 5.58 16.47 -21.85
C ILE A 364 4.65 17.37 -22.65
N THR A 365 5.24 18.10 -23.59
CA THR A 365 4.52 18.99 -24.50
C THR A 365 4.27 18.28 -25.83
N LYS A 366 3.03 18.36 -26.33
CA LYS A 366 2.68 17.83 -27.66
C LYS A 366 3.54 18.47 -28.76
N GLY A 367 3.91 17.64 -29.74
CA GLY A 367 4.80 17.96 -30.86
C GLY A 367 4.21 19.00 -31.78
#